data_AF-A0A8X7QPB9-F1
#
_entry.id   AF-A0A8X7QPB9-F1
#
_cell.length_a   1.000
_cell.length_b   1.000
_cell.length_c   1.000
_cell.angle_alpha   90.00
_cell.angle_beta   90.00
_cell.angle_gamma   90.00
#
_symmetry.space_group_name_H-M   'P 1'
#
loop_
_entity.id
_entity.type
_entity.pdbx_description
1 polymer ?
#
loop_
_entity_poly.entity_id
_entity_poly.type
_entity_poly.pdbx_seq_one_letter_code
_entity_poly.pdbx_strand_id
1 'polypeptide(L)'
;MFSQSSAQLVRPNLGFMVSPSQKASIASSSLPRFLRMESQSQSQPRQSISCASSPSSNLSQANSSSLIESARIGEVKRVTKETNVSVKINLDGTGVADSSTGIPFLDHMLDQLASHGLFDVHVRATGDVHIDDHHTNEDIALAIGTALLKALGERKGINRFGDFTAPLDEALIHVSLDLSGRPYLGFNVKIPTQRVGNYETQLVEHFFQSLVNTSGMTLHIRQLAGENSHHIIEATFKAFARALRQATENDPRRGGTIPSSKGVLSRS
;
A
#
# COMPACT_ATOMS: atom_id res chain seq x y z
N MET A 1 -59.41 23.01 -5.36
CA MET A 1 -60.15 22.44 -6.50
C MET A 1 -59.15 22.11 -7.59
N PHE A 2 -59.06 20.81 -7.94
CA PHE A 2 -58.30 20.19 -9.04
C PHE A 2 -56.76 20.35 -9.04
N SER A 3 -55.93 19.36 -9.39
CA SER A 3 -56.07 17.92 -9.61
C SER A 3 -54.64 17.39 -9.82
N GLN A 4 -54.34 16.20 -9.32
CA GLN A 4 -53.09 15.49 -9.55
C GLN A 4 -52.89 15.13 -11.04
N SER A 5 -51.63 14.95 -11.45
CA SER A 5 -51.29 13.99 -12.51
C SER A 5 -49.90 13.41 -12.27
N SER A 6 -49.88 12.13 -11.92
CA SER A 6 -48.72 11.27 -11.79
C SER A 6 -48.43 10.60 -13.13
N ALA A 7 -47.20 10.72 -13.65
CA ALA A 7 -46.76 9.98 -14.82
C ALA A 7 -45.95 8.75 -14.37
N GLN A 8 -46.57 7.57 -14.45
CA GLN A 8 -45.92 6.27 -14.35
C GLN A 8 -45.16 5.98 -15.65
N LEU A 9 -43.86 5.71 -15.54
CA LEU A 9 -43.04 5.17 -16.61
C LEU A 9 -42.93 3.65 -16.43
N VAL A 10 -43.55 2.91 -17.34
CA VAL A 10 -43.45 1.45 -17.49
C VAL A 10 -42.61 1.17 -18.74
N ARG A 11 -41.63 0.25 -18.63
CA ARG A 11 -41.12 -0.69 -19.65
C ARG A 11 -39.75 -1.30 -19.20
N PRO A 12 -39.31 -2.45 -19.73
CA PRO A 12 -39.95 -3.76 -19.63
C PRO A 12 -38.96 -4.83 -19.08
N ASN A 13 -39.55 -5.92 -18.59
CA ASN A 13 -38.88 -7.12 -18.10
C ASN A 13 -38.23 -7.89 -19.28
N LEU A 14 -36.89 -7.99 -19.32
CA LEU A 14 -36.20 -8.99 -20.15
C LEU A 14 -35.92 -10.23 -19.29
N GLY A 15 -36.77 -11.23 -19.45
CA GLY A 15 -36.50 -12.58 -18.96
C GLY A 15 -35.46 -13.27 -19.83
N PHE A 16 -34.35 -13.69 -19.25
CA PHE A 16 -33.44 -14.66 -19.85
C PHE A 16 -33.75 -16.05 -19.27
N MET A 17 -34.19 -16.94 -20.15
CA MET A 17 -34.39 -18.37 -19.89
C MET A 17 -33.04 -19.04 -19.65
N VAL A 18 -32.92 -19.75 -18.53
CA VAL A 18 -31.87 -20.73 -18.25
C VAL A 18 -32.28 -22.07 -18.85
N SER A 19 -31.35 -22.75 -19.52
CA SER A 19 -31.46 -24.20 -19.77
C SER A 19 -30.18 -24.89 -19.28
N PRO A 20 -30.27 -26.07 -18.63
CA PRO A 20 -29.12 -26.76 -18.06
C PRO A 20 -28.64 -27.91 -18.97
N SER A 21 -27.34 -28.22 -18.90
CA SER A 21 -26.67 -29.52 -19.17
C SER A 21 -25.24 -29.20 -19.68
N GLN A 22 -24.15 -29.90 -19.37
CA GLN A 22 -23.92 -31.30 -19.04
C GLN A 22 -22.61 -31.39 -18.25
N LYS A 23 -22.54 -32.33 -17.29
CA LYS A 23 -21.27 -32.77 -16.67
C LYS A 23 -20.49 -33.61 -17.67
N ALA A 24 -19.20 -33.33 -17.82
CA ALA A 24 -18.24 -34.27 -18.40
C ALA A 24 -17.06 -34.45 -17.44
N SER A 25 -17.00 -35.65 -16.86
CA SER A 25 -15.87 -36.24 -16.16
C SER A 25 -14.93 -36.84 -17.20
N ILE A 26 -13.64 -36.50 -17.18
CA ILE A 26 -12.59 -37.29 -17.83
C ILE A 26 -11.38 -37.36 -16.90
N ALA A 27 -10.87 -38.58 -16.83
CA ALA A 27 -9.88 -39.11 -15.93
C ALA A 27 -8.43 -38.71 -16.25
N SER A 28 -7.61 -38.97 -15.24
CA SER A 28 -6.16 -39.01 -15.15
C SER A 28 -5.42 -39.62 -16.35
N SER A 29 -4.30 -39.01 -16.71
CA SER A 29 -3.14 -39.68 -17.36
C SER A 29 -1.87 -38.90 -16.96
N SER A 30 -1.10 -39.44 -16.01
CA SER A 30 0.16 -40.19 -16.23
C SER A 30 1.34 -39.33 -16.72
N LEU A 31 2.21 -38.98 -15.76
CA LEU A 31 3.56 -38.42 -15.93
C LEU A 31 4.47 -39.37 -16.74
N PRO A 32 5.41 -38.84 -17.54
CA PRO A 32 6.63 -39.54 -17.88
C PRO A 32 7.81 -39.01 -17.06
N ARG A 33 8.41 -39.98 -16.36
CA ARG A 33 9.70 -40.00 -15.68
C ARG A 33 10.83 -39.76 -16.70
N PHE A 34 11.60 -38.68 -16.55
CA PHE A 34 12.82 -38.47 -17.35
C PHE A 34 14.09 -38.81 -16.55
N LEU A 35 15.00 -39.49 -17.24
CA LEU A 35 16.16 -40.18 -16.74
C LEU A 35 17.24 -39.26 -16.15
N ARG A 36 17.82 -39.75 -15.04
CA ARG A 36 19.10 -39.38 -14.45
C ARG A 36 20.23 -39.93 -15.34
N MET A 37 21.09 -39.07 -15.87
CA MET A 37 22.42 -39.46 -16.36
C MET A 37 23.47 -38.90 -15.39
N GLU A 38 24.14 -39.81 -14.71
CA GLU A 38 25.41 -39.57 -14.04
C GLU A 38 26.54 -39.71 -15.06
N SER A 39 27.47 -38.75 -15.08
CA SER A 39 28.78 -38.95 -15.68
C SER A 39 29.85 -38.57 -14.68
N GLN A 40 30.48 -39.59 -14.11
CA GLN A 40 31.75 -39.49 -13.41
C GLN A 40 32.87 -39.30 -14.45
N SER A 41 33.79 -38.36 -14.21
CA SER A 41 35.14 -38.48 -14.78
C SER A 41 36.16 -37.89 -13.82
N GLN A 42 37.19 -38.70 -13.59
CA GLN A 42 38.18 -38.63 -12.53
C GLN A 42 39.27 -37.57 -12.76
N SER A 43 39.83 -37.15 -11.63
CA SER A 43 41.06 -36.39 -11.40
C SER A 43 42.33 -36.99 -12.02
N GLN A 44 43.30 -36.15 -12.40
CA GLN A 44 44.72 -36.26 -11.98
C GLN A 44 45.49 -34.92 -12.21
N PRO A 45 46.58 -34.65 -11.44
CA PRO A 45 47.20 -33.32 -11.31
C PRO A 45 48.44 -33.13 -12.20
N ARG A 46 48.76 -31.87 -12.55
CA ARG A 46 50.08 -31.49 -13.07
C ARG A 46 50.62 -30.25 -12.37
N GLN A 47 51.94 -30.26 -12.29
CA GLN A 47 52.83 -29.54 -11.39
C GLN A 47 53.03 -28.05 -11.70
N SER A 48 53.46 -27.38 -10.64
CA SER A 48 54.03 -26.03 -10.51
C SER A 48 55.10 -25.66 -11.54
N ILE A 49 55.00 -24.44 -12.08
CA ILE A 49 56.15 -23.61 -12.48
C ILE A 49 55.84 -22.16 -12.10
N SER A 50 56.76 -21.55 -11.34
CA SER A 50 56.79 -20.13 -11.01
C SER A 50 57.56 -19.35 -12.07
N CYS A 51 57.10 -18.14 -12.40
CA CYS A 51 57.96 -17.04 -12.84
C CYS A 51 57.20 -15.70 -12.76
N ALA A 52 57.91 -14.69 -12.25
CA ALA A 52 57.43 -13.37 -11.89
C ALA A 52 57.19 -12.46 -13.10
N SER A 53 56.26 -11.50 -12.95
CA SER A 53 56.49 -10.05 -13.11
C SER A 53 55.17 -9.30 -13.32
N SER A 54 54.99 -8.24 -12.53
CA SER A 54 53.86 -7.31 -12.55
C SER A 54 53.81 -6.46 -13.82
N PRO A 55 52.62 -6.00 -14.20
CA PRO A 55 52.47 -4.58 -14.50
C PRO A 55 51.37 -3.96 -13.65
N SER A 56 51.76 -2.92 -12.91
CA SER A 56 50.88 -2.02 -12.17
C SER A 56 49.93 -1.31 -13.13
N SER A 57 48.69 -1.79 -13.26
CA SER A 57 47.60 -1.00 -13.80
C SER A 57 46.96 -0.22 -12.66
N ASN A 58 47.15 1.10 -12.67
CA ASN A 58 46.44 2.06 -11.85
C ASN A 58 44.92 1.91 -12.06
N LEU A 59 44.29 1.06 -11.25
CA LEU A 59 42.86 1.14 -10.98
C LEU A 59 42.69 2.35 -10.07
N SER A 60 42.39 3.49 -10.69
CA SER A 60 41.77 4.61 -9.99
C SER A 60 40.56 4.04 -9.25
N GLN A 61 40.68 3.92 -7.93
CA GLN A 61 39.55 3.73 -7.04
C GLN A 61 38.61 4.91 -7.30
N ALA A 62 37.63 4.68 -8.17
CA ALA A 62 36.45 5.50 -8.20
C ALA A 62 35.84 5.33 -6.82
N ASN A 63 36.07 6.32 -5.96
CA ASN A 63 35.28 6.52 -4.76
C ASN A 63 33.84 6.68 -5.25
N SER A 64 33.12 5.58 -5.38
CA SER A 64 31.67 5.57 -5.34
C SER A 64 31.30 5.90 -3.90
N SER A 65 31.48 7.17 -3.54
CA SER A 65 30.76 7.77 -2.44
C SER A 65 29.30 7.63 -2.82
N SER A 66 28.69 6.52 -2.43
CA SER A 66 27.25 6.43 -2.35
C SER A 66 26.85 7.64 -1.51
N LEU A 67 26.21 8.61 -2.15
CA LEU A 67 25.55 9.67 -1.44
C LEU A 67 24.56 8.94 -0.56
N ILE A 68 24.86 8.82 0.74
CA ILE A 68 23.87 8.35 1.70
C ILE A 68 22.83 9.45 1.72
N GLU A 69 21.83 9.31 0.86
CA GLU A 69 20.66 10.14 0.86
C GLU A 69 20.02 9.95 2.24
N SER A 70 19.91 11.04 3.00
CA SER A 70 19.36 10.98 4.36
C SER A 70 17.93 10.46 4.28
N ALA A 71 17.60 9.45 5.10
CA ALA A 71 16.29 8.80 5.07
C ALA A 71 15.14 9.81 5.22
N ARG A 72 14.12 9.67 4.38
CA ARG A 72 12.95 10.57 4.39
C ARG A 72 12.01 10.21 5.54
N ILE A 73 12.19 10.92 6.65
CA ILE A 73 11.47 10.68 7.90
C ILE A 73 10.54 11.85 8.22
N GLY A 74 9.30 11.52 8.59
CA GLY A 74 8.32 12.46 9.09
C GLY A 74 7.89 12.11 10.50
N GLU A 75 7.94 13.09 11.41
CA GLU A 75 7.54 12.93 12.81
C GLU A 75 6.44 13.93 13.20
N VAL A 76 5.43 13.45 13.90
CA VAL A 76 4.27 14.25 14.33
C VAL A 76 3.87 13.84 15.73
N LYS A 77 3.66 14.84 16.60
CA LYS A 77 2.95 14.70 17.87
C LYS A 77 1.72 15.60 17.83
N ARG A 78 0.56 15.04 18.13
CA ARG A 78 -0.74 15.73 18.13
C ARG A 78 -1.45 15.42 19.44
N VAL A 79 -1.91 16.46 20.14
CA VAL A 79 -2.59 16.33 21.44
C VAL A 79 -3.85 17.17 21.44
N THR A 80 -4.97 16.56 21.80
CA THR A 80 -6.27 17.20 22.02
C THR A 80 -6.80 16.82 23.41
N LYS A 81 -8.07 17.15 23.69
CA LYS A 81 -8.75 16.65 24.90
C LYS A 81 -9.22 15.19 24.76
N GLU A 82 -9.36 14.72 23.53
CA GLU A 82 -9.85 13.37 23.20
C GLU A 82 -8.70 12.39 23.04
N THR A 83 -7.59 12.81 22.40
CA THR A 83 -6.48 11.92 22.04
C THR A 83 -5.10 12.53 22.27
N ASN A 84 -4.10 11.66 22.37
CA ASN A 84 -2.67 11.97 22.33
C ASN A 84 -1.98 10.97 21.41
N VAL A 85 -1.49 11.47 20.28
CA VAL A 85 -0.98 10.65 19.17
C VAL A 85 0.46 11.07 18.84
N SER A 86 1.34 10.08 18.70
CA SER A 86 2.71 10.24 18.23
C SER A 86 2.96 9.30 17.06
N VAL A 87 3.43 9.84 15.94
CA VAL A 87 3.72 9.10 14.71
C VAL A 87 5.12 9.42 14.21
N LYS A 88 5.85 8.39 13.80
CA LYS A 88 7.09 8.48 13.03
C LYS A 88 7.01 7.53 11.85
N ILE A 89 7.23 8.05 10.65
CA ILE A 89 7.24 7.26 9.41
C ILE A 89 8.57 7.50 8.69
N ASN A 90 9.24 6.41 8.34
CA ASN A 90 10.36 6.39 7.40
C ASN A 90 9.89 5.87 6.05
N LEU A 91 9.96 6.70 5.01
CA LEU A 91 9.60 6.29 3.64
C LEU A 91 10.64 5.35 3.03
N ASP A 92 11.89 5.44 3.47
CA ASP A 92 13.03 4.66 2.99
C ASP A 92 13.39 3.56 4.02
N GLY A 93 12.36 2.93 4.57
CA GLY A 93 12.46 1.96 5.65
C GLY A 93 12.74 0.53 5.18
N THR A 94 12.54 -0.38 6.12
CA THR A 94 12.68 -1.84 5.91
C THR A 94 11.40 -2.61 6.20
N GLY A 95 10.33 -1.93 6.58
CA GLY A 95 9.06 -2.54 6.97
C GLY A 95 8.95 -2.80 8.47
N VAL A 96 9.67 -2.07 9.31
CA VAL A 96 9.52 -2.18 10.77
C VAL A 96 8.14 -1.68 11.18
N ALA A 97 7.37 -2.53 11.84
CA ALA A 97 6.06 -2.19 12.37
C ALA A 97 6.12 -2.12 13.90
N ASP A 98 5.75 -0.97 14.46
CA ASP A 98 5.69 -0.74 15.89
C ASP A 98 4.51 0.20 16.20
N SER A 99 3.31 -0.34 16.09
CA SER A 99 2.06 0.38 16.32
C SER A 99 1.38 -0.08 17.61
N SER A 100 0.99 0.87 18.44
CA SER A 100 0.14 0.63 19.62
C SER A 100 -0.85 1.78 19.73
N THR A 101 -2.04 1.55 19.17
CA THR A 101 -3.08 2.58 19.00
C THR A 101 -4.18 2.51 20.05
N GLY A 102 -4.28 1.41 20.78
CA GLY A 102 -5.46 1.09 21.60
C GLY A 102 -6.59 0.41 20.80
N ILE A 103 -6.44 0.28 19.48
CA ILE A 103 -7.39 -0.36 18.57
C ILE A 103 -6.68 -1.55 17.87
N PRO A 104 -6.79 -2.79 18.40
CA PRO A 104 -5.96 -3.91 17.94
C PRO A 104 -6.08 -4.25 16.45
N PHE A 105 -7.27 -4.06 15.86
CA PHE A 105 -7.47 -4.30 14.43
C PHE A 105 -6.77 -3.24 13.57
N LEU A 106 -6.77 -1.98 14.02
CA LEU A 106 -6.03 -0.90 13.33
C LEU A 106 -4.52 -1.12 13.45
N ASP A 107 -4.02 -1.60 14.60
CA ASP A 107 -2.62 -1.99 14.75
C ASP A 107 -2.23 -3.03 13.67
N HIS A 108 -3.02 -4.08 13.51
CA HIS A 108 -2.81 -5.10 12.46
C HIS A 108 -2.83 -4.51 11.04
N MET A 109 -3.69 -3.52 10.77
CA MET A 109 -3.73 -2.82 9.47
C MET A 109 -2.49 -1.96 9.22
N LEU A 110 -1.96 -1.29 10.25
CA LEU A 110 -0.72 -0.52 10.17
C LEU A 110 0.51 -1.43 9.98
N ASP A 111 0.47 -2.66 10.50
CA ASP A 111 1.49 -3.67 10.23
C ASP A 111 1.53 -4.06 8.74
N GLN A 112 0.36 -4.11 8.08
CA GLN A 112 0.30 -4.35 6.62
C GLN A 112 0.90 -3.18 5.84
N LEU A 113 0.67 -1.95 6.29
CA LEU A 113 1.25 -0.74 5.70
C LEU A 113 2.78 -0.80 5.75
N ALA A 114 3.34 -1.12 6.91
CA ALA A 114 4.78 -1.29 7.09
C ALA A 114 5.32 -2.44 6.23
N SER A 115 4.78 -3.65 6.40
CA SER A 115 5.31 -4.88 5.79
C SER A 115 5.29 -4.86 4.26
N HIS A 116 4.21 -4.33 3.66
CA HIS A 116 4.07 -4.32 2.21
C HIS A 116 4.55 -3.03 1.55
N GLY A 117 4.58 -1.92 2.30
CA GLY A 117 5.13 -0.65 1.85
C GLY A 117 6.65 -0.53 2.04
N LEU A 118 7.24 -1.39 2.89
CA LEU A 118 8.60 -1.24 3.44
C LEU A 118 8.81 0.07 4.20
N PHE A 119 7.74 0.64 4.73
CA PHE A 119 7.83 1.80 5.60
C PHE A 119 8.18 1.35 7.02
N ASP A 120 9.04 2.09 7.70
CA ASP A 120 9.11 1.94 9.16
C ASP A 120 8.00 2.79 9.77
N VAL A 121 7.06 2.14 10.45
CA VAL A 121 5.83 2.75 10.97
C VAL A 121 5.82 2.62 12.48
N HIS A 122 6.01 3.75 13.15
CA HIS A 122 5.87 3.84 14.60
C HIS A 122 4.66 4.69 14.95
N VAL A 123 3.70 4.11 15.68
CA VAL A 123 2.50 4.80 16.14
C VAL A 123 2.28 4.52 17.62
N ARG A 124 2.04 5.58 18.39
CA ARG A 124 1.53 5.51 19.77
C ARG A 124 0.30 6.39 19.86
N ALA A 125 -0.80 5.83 20.36
CA ALA A 125 -1.99 6.61 20.65
C ALA A 125 -2.60 6.20 21.99
N THR A 126 -3.09 7.21 22.70
CA THR A 126 -4.07 7.03 23.77
C THR A 126 -5.24 7.93 23.45
N GLY A 127 -6.46 7.42 23.59
CA GLY A 127 -7.66 8.21 23.38
C GLY A 127 -8.84 7.68 24.16
N ASP A 128 -9.99 8.29 23.94
CA ASP A 128 -11.27 8.00 24.57
C ASP A 128 -12.00 6.78 23.99
N VAL A 129 -11.27 5.68 23.74
CA VAL A 129 -11.78 4.40 23.19
C VAL A 129 -12.91 3.73 24.01
N HIS A 130 -13.20 4.24 25.20
CA HIS A 130 -14.33 3.83 26.03
C HIS A 130 -15.65 4.49 25.60
N ILE A 131 -15.60 5.56 24.81
CA ILE A 131 -16.75 6.18 24.14
C ILE A 131 -16.98 5.42 22.83
N ASP A 132 -16.02 5.51 21.91
CA ASP A 132 -15.90 4.72 20.68
C ASP A 132 -14.47 4.82 20.12
N ASP A 133 -14.20 4.11 19.01
CA ASP A 133 -12.89 4.13 18.33
C ASP A 133 -12.68 5.38 17.44
N HIS A 134 -13.67 6.25 17.28
CA HIS A 134 -13.74 7.26 16.21
C HIS A 134 -12.61 8.29 16.32
N HIS A 135 -12.53 9.01 17.45
CA HIS A 135 -11.54 10.07 17.63
C HIS A 135 -10.12 9.51 17.54
N THR A 136 -9.88 8.34 18.15
CA THR A 136 -8.57 7.68 18.12
C THR A 136 -8.18 7.31 16.69
N ASN A 137 -9.07 6.65 15.93
CA ASN A 137 -8.85 6.30 14.53
C ASN A 137 -8.59 7.52 13.63
N GLU A 138 -9.43 8.55 13.75
CA GLU A 138 -9.30 9.79 12.98
C GLU A 138 -7.96 10.48 13.25
N ASP A 139 -7.62 10.68 14.53
CA ASP A 139 -6.44 11.45 14.91
C ASP A 139 -5.13 10.74 14.58
N ILE A 140 -5.12 9.41 14.61
CA ILE A 140 -4.04 8.58 14.05
C ILE A 140 -3.90 8.84 12.55
N ALA A 141 -4.98 8.78 11.78
CA ALA A 141 -4.95 9.00 10.34
C ALA A 141 -4.47 10.42 9.98
N LEU A 142 -4.96 11.44 10.69
CA LEU A 142 -4.53 12.83 10.53
C LEU A 142 -3.02 12.99 10.80
N ALA A 143 -2.51 12.36 11.88
CA ALA A 143 -1.10 12.40 12.24
C ALA A 143 -0.23 11.65 11.22
N ILE A 144 -0.66 10.47 10.75
CA ILE A 144 0.00 9.71 9.68
C ILE A 144 0.08 10.54 8.40
N GLY A 145 -1.04 11.11 7.93
CA GLY A 145 -1.02 11.93 6.71
C GLY A 145 -0.11 13.14 6.84
N THR A 146 -0.03 13.76 8.03
CA THR A 146 0.91 14.86 8.29
C THR A 146 2.36 14.37 8.31
N ALA A 147 2.65 13.19 8.86
CA ALA A 147 3.98 12.60 8.86
C ALA A 147 4.43 12.28 7.42
N LEU A 148 3.55 11.72 6.60
CA LEU A 148 3.80 11.49 5.17
C LEU A 148 4.11 12.80 4.44
N LEU A 149 3.32 13.86 4.68
CA LEU A 149 3.57 15.17 4.08
C LEU A 149 4.97 15.71 4.43
N LYS A 150 5.37 15.60 5.70
CA LYS A 150 6.71 16.04 6.16
C LYS A 150 7.81 15.21 5.52
N ALA A 151 7.68 13.89 5.53
CA ALA A 151 8.66 12.97 4.97
C ALA A 151 8.86 13.17 3.45
N LEU A 152 7.78 13.49 2.74
CA LEU A 152 7.81 13.76 1.29
C LEU A 152 8.53 15.04 0.90
N GLY A 153 8.61 16.03 1.81
CA GLY A 153 9.22 17.34 1.55
C GLY A 153 8.70 17.98 0.26
N GLU A 154 9.63 18.37 -0.62
CA GLU A 154 9.33 19.01 -1.91
C GLU A 154 8.79 18.06 -2.99
N ARG A 155 8.71 16.74 -2.73
CA ARG A 155 8.24 15.72 -3.69
C ARG A 155 9.03 15.69 -5.00
N LYS A 156 10.28 16.12 -4.96
CA LYS A 156 11.23 16.04 -6.07
C LYS A 156 11.75 14.61 -6.22
N GLY A 157 12.03 14.20 -7.45
CA GLY A 157 12.69 12.91 -7.69
C GLY A 157 11.83 11.66 -7.53
N ILE A 158 10.57 11.77 -7.07
CA ILE A 158 9.69 10.61 -6.90
C ILE A 158 8.90 10.24 -8.17
N ASN A 159 8.36 9.03 -8.20
CA ASN A 159 7.42 8.55 -9.22
C ASN A 159 6.09 9.34 -9.22
N ARG A 160 5.68 9.87 -8.05
CA ARG A 160 4.44 10.63 -7.79
C ARG A 160 3.15 9.79 -7.87
N PHE A 161 3.05 8.90 -8.85
CA PHE A 161 1.90 8.04 -9.07
C PHE A 161 2.18 6.63 -8.58
N GLY A 162 1.16 6.00 -8.00
CA GLY A 162 1.19 4.62 -7.57
C GLY A 162 -0.11 3.92 -7.92
N ASP A 163 -0.02 2.68 -8.36
CA ASP A 163 -1.15 1.89 -8.81
C ASP A 163 -0.93 0.41 -8.49
N PHE A 164 -1.82 -0.18 -7.71
CA PHE A 164 -1.69 -1.58 -7.32
C PHE A 164 -3.04 -2.22 -7.02
N THR A 165 -3.18 -3.49 -7.39
CA THR A 165 -4.33 -4.32 -7.00
C THR A 165 -3.82 -5.47 -6.14
N ALA A 166 -4.39 -5.63 -4.95
CA ALA A 166 -4.05 -6.72 -4.03
C ALA A 166 -5.27 -7.63 -3.81
N PRO A 167 -5.11 -8.96 -3.95
CA PRO A 167 -6.07 -9.92 -3.45
C PRO A 167 -5.82 -10.23 -1.97
N LEU A 168 -6.87 -10.73 -1.31
CA LEU A 168 -6.77 -11.57 -0.13
C LEU A 168 -7.93 -12.56 -0.19
N ASP A 169 -7.60 -13.82 -0.46
CA ASP A 169 -8.57 -14.88 -0.76
C ASP A 169 -9.60 -14.41 -1.82
N GLU A 170 -10.88 -14.31 -1.48
CA GLU A 170 -11.93 -13.89 -2.41
C GLU A 170 -12.04 -12.36 -2.58
N ALA A 171 -11.39 -11.58 -1.71
CA ALA A 171 -11.36 -10.13 -1.82
C ALA A 171 -10.32 -9.66 -2.84
N LEU A 172 -10.68 -8.60 -3.58
CA LEU A 172 -9.79 -7.96 -4.55
C LEU A 172 -9.99 -6.45 -4.52
N ILE A 173 -8.95 -5.72 -4.12
CA ILE A 173 -8.98 -4.27 -3.97
C ILE A 173 -7.93 -3.62 -4.88
N HIS A 174 -8.36 -2.60 -5.61
CA HIS A 174 -7.51 -1.76 -6.44
C HIS A 174 -7.32 -0.39 -5.79
N VAL A 175 -6.07 0.03 -5.64
CA VAL A 175 -5.70 1.36 -5.16
C VAL A 175 -4.88 2.09 -6.22
N SER A 176 -5.27 3.33 -6.50
CA SER A 176 -4.52 4.24 -7.35
C SER A 176 -4.39 5.59 -6.66
N LEU A 177 -3.20 6.18 -6.65
CA LEU A 177 -2.94 7.43 -5.96
C LEU A 177 -1.96 8.35 -6.69
N ASP A 178 -2.14 9.65 -6.44
CA ASP A 178 -1.28 10.75 -6.90
C ASP A 178 -0.87 11.58 -5.67
N LEU A 179 0.44 11.68 -5.43
CA LEU A 179 1.05 12.56 -4.42
C LEU A 179 0.98 14.04 -4.86
N SER A 180 -0.24 14.49 -5.04
CA SER A 180 -0.60 15.60 -5.93
C SER A 180 -0.56 16.98 -5.28
N GLY A 181 -0.63 17.01 -3.96
CA GLY A 181 -0.85 18.21 -3.15
C GLY A 181 -2.33 18.48 -2.89
N ARG A 182 -3.23 17.77 -3.57
CA ARG A 182 -4.68 18.01 -3.53
C ARG A 182 -5.39 16.86 -2.80
N PRO A 183 -5.99 17.12 -1.63
CA PRO A 183 -6.69 16.10 -0.88
C PRO A 183 -7.96 15.66 -1.62
N TYR A 184 -8.09 14.37 -1.88
CA TYR A 184 -9.28 13.77 -2.46
C TYR A 184 -9.32 12.27 -2.16
N LEU A 185 -10.50 11.76 -1.79
CA LEU A 185 -10.76 10.34 -1.65
C LEU A 185 -11.92 9.92 -2.58
N GLY A 186 -11.66 8.95 -3.44
CA GLY A 186 -12.69 8.17 -4.10
C GLY A 186 -12.75 6.78 -3.49
N PHE A 187 -13.83 6.46 -2.78
CA PHE A 187 -13.97 5.20 -2.03
C PHE A 187 -15.29 4.51 -2.41
N ASN A 188 -15.24 3.23 -2.81
CA ASN A 188 -16.45 2.46 -3.12
C ASN A 188 -16.52 1.08 -2.43
N VAL A 189 -15.65 0.86 -1.44
CA VAL A 189 -15.55 -0.41 -0.75
C VAL A 189 -16.82 -0.65 0.07
N LYS A 190 -17.43 -1.82 -0.11
CA LYS A 190 -18.63 -2.29 0.58
C LYS A 190 -18.21 -3.34 1.58
N ILE A 191 -18.27 -2.97 2.86
CA ILE A 191 -17.91 -3.85 3.97
C ILE A 191 -19.22 -4.38 4.58
N PRO A 192 -19.54 -5.68 4.45
CA PRO A 192 -20.89 -6.18 4.76
C PRO A 192 -21.20 -6.35 6.25
N THR A 193 -20.19 -6.38 7.12
CA THR A 193 -20.40 -6.44 8.58
C THR A 193 -20.17 -5.07 9.21
N GLN A 194 -20.90 -4.75 10.29
CA GLN A 194 -20.71 -3.49 11.00
C GLN A 194 -19.40 -3.43 11.78
N ARG A 195 -18.89 -4.58 12.25
CA ARG A 195 -17.62 -4.69 12.97
C ARG A 195 -16.75 -5.83 12.45
N VAL A 196 -15.44 -5.70 12.67
CA VAL A 196 -14.44 -6.78 12.60
C VAL A 196 -13.72 -6.84 13.94
N GLY A 197 -13.96 -7.89 14.70
CA GLY A 197 -13.64 -7.88 16.14
C GLY A 197 -14.41 -6.75 16.83
N ASN A 198 -13.70 -5.85 17.50
CA ASN A 198 -14.29 -4.67 18.14
C ASN A 198 -14.30 -3.42 17.25
N TYR A 199 -13.59 -3.45 16.11
CA TYR A 199 -13.41 -2.27 15.26
C TYR A 199 -14.61 -2.02 14.36
N GLU A 200 -15.09 -0.78 14.34
CA GLU A 200 -16.22 -0.35 13.51
C GLU A 200 -15.80 -0.11 12.06
N THR A 201 -16.45 -0.82 11.14
CA THR A 201 -16.02 -0.85 9.72
C THR A 201 -16.22 0.47 8.98
N GLN A 202 -17.12 1.34 9.47
CA GLN A 202 -17.27 2.70 8.95
C GLN A 202 -15.99 3.55 9.14
N LEU A 203 -15.18 3.22 10.14
CA LEU A 203 -13.94 3.93 10.44
C LEU A 203 -12.84 3.72 9.39
N VAL A 204 -12.98 2.71 8.52
CA VAL A 204 -12.02 2.44 7.43
C VAL A 204 -12.05 3.59 6.41
N GLU A 205 -13.25 3.99 5.96
CA GLU A 205 -13.38 5.11 5.02
C GLU A 205 -12.90 6.42 5.68
N HIS A 206 -13.30 6.65 6.93
CA HIS A 206 -12.86 7.80 7.72
C HIS A 206 -11.35 7.86 7.88
N PHE A 207 -10.68 6.73 8.13
CA PHE A 207 -9.22 6.66 8.22
C PHE A 207 -8.57 7.19 6.94
N PHE A 208 -8.97 6.67 5.78
CA PHE A 208 -8.39 7.12 4.51
C PHE A 208 -8.76 8.57 4.18
N GLN A 209 -9.97 9.01 4.52
CA GLN A 209 -10.41 10.39 4.30
C GLN A 209 -9.55 11.38 5.11
N SER A 210 -9.32 11.08 6.39
CA SER A 210 -8.48 11.89 7.26
C SER A 210 -7.02 11.88 6.83
N LEU A 211 -6.50 10.72 6.40
CA LEU A 211 -5.15 10.59 5.87
C LEU A 211 -4.93 11.47 4.62
N VAL A 212 -5.86 11.45 3.66
CA VAL A 212 -5.70 12.28 2.43
C VAL A 212 -5.79 13.77 2.73
N ASN A 213 -6.64 14.15 3.68
CA ASN A 213 -6.83 15.54 4.09
C ASN A 213 -5.54 16.16 4.62
N THR A 214 -4.73 15.39 5.36
CA THR A 214 -3.46 15.88 5.92
C THR A 214 -2.22 15.61 5.07
N SER A 215 -2.22 14.56 4.26
CA SER A 215 -1.11 14.29 3.33
C SER A 215 -1.15 15.14 2.05
N GLY A 216 -2.34 15.63 1.67
CA GLY A 216 -2.53 16.29 0.37
C GLY A 216 -2.34 15.31 -0.79
N MET A 217 -2.94 14.12 -0.66
CA MET A 217 -2.92 13.06 -1.66
C MET A 217 -4.29 12.95 -2.34
N THR A 218 -4.28 12.62 -3.62
CA THR A 218 -5.45 12.12 -4.32
C THR A 218 -5.41 10.60 -4.28
N LEU A 219 -6.44 9.96 -3.72
CA LEU A 219 -6.48 8.52 -3.47
C LEU A 219 -7.80 7.93 -3.99
N HIS A 220 -7.72 6.83 -4.74
CA HIS A 220 -8.86 6.02 -5.14
C HIS A 220 -8.71 4.60 -4.60
N ILE A 221 -9.76 4.10 -3.94
CA ILE A 221 -9.84 2.74 -3.43
C ILE A 221 -11.11 2.10 -3.99
N ARG A 222 -10.91 1.03 -4.77
CA ARG A 222 -11.99 0.33 -5.48
C ARG A 222 -12.05 -1.13 -5.09
N GLN A 223 -13.21 -1.58 -4.61
CA GLN A 223 -13.48 -3.00 -4.48
C GLN A 223 -13.89 -3.58 -5.83
N LEU A 224 -13.22 -4.67 -6.22
CA LEU A 224 -13.49 -5.43 -7.44
C LEU A 224 -14.20 -6.76 -7.12
N ALA A 225 -13.86 -7.37 -5.98
CA ALA A 225 -14.50 -8.56 -5.42
C ALA A 225 -14.32 -8.59 -3.89
N GLY A 226 -15.07 -9.44 -3.19
CA GLY A 226 -14.90 -9.72 -1.76
C GLY A 226 -16.21 -9.84 -1.01
N GLU A 227 -16.23 -10.73 -0.01
CA GLU A 227 -17.39 -10.96 0.86
C GLU A 227 -17.01 -10.86 2.34
N ASN A 228 -15.82 -11.33 2.72
CA ASN A 228 -15.36 -11.26 4.09
C ASN A 228 -14.83 -9.85 4.41
N SER A 229 -15.42 -9.19 5.40
CA SER A 229 -15.03 -7.84 5.82
C SER A 229 -13.56 -7.71 6.21
N HIS A 230 -12.99 -8.70 6.89
CA HIS A 230 -11.56 -8.70 7.23
C HIS A 230 -10.72 -8.73 5.95
N HIS A 231 -11.03 -9.66 5.04
CA HIS A 231 -10.28 -9.83 3.79
C HIS A 231 -10.32 -8.55 2.93
N ILE A 232 -11.50 -7.92 2.84
CA ILE A 232 -11.70 -6.66 2.13
C ILE A 232 -10.83 -5.53 2.71
N ILE A 233 -10.84 -5.35 4.03
CA ILE A 233 -10.10 -4.26 4.67
C ILE A 233 -8.59 -4.52 4.59
N GLU A 234 -8.14 -5.74 4.88
CA GLU A 234 -6.73 -6.07 4.85
C GLU A 234 -6.16 -5.97 3.42
N ALA A 235 -6.88 -6.46 2.40
CA ALA A 235 -6.52 -6.26 1.00
C ALA A 235 -6.44 -4.77 0.63
N THR A 236 -7.30 -3.94 1.21
CA THR A 236 -7.25 -2.48 1.03
C THR A 236 -5.95 -1.88 1.54
N PHE A 237 -5.54 -2.21 2.77
CA PHE A 237 -4.28 -1.72 3.33
C PHE A 237 -3.06 -2.26 2.57
N LYS A 238 -3.08 -3.52 2.13
CA LYS A 238 -2.01 -4.11 1.29
C LYS A 238 -1.88 -3.39 -0.06
N ALA A 239 -3.00 -3.15 -0.74
CA ALA A 239 -3.01 -2.43 -2.01
C ALA A 239 -2.52 -0.99 -1.83
N PHE A 240 -3.00 -0.30 -0.79
CA PHE A 240 -2.56 1.04 -0.45
C PHE A 240 -1.07 1.11 -0.15
N ALA A 241 -0.53 0.20 0.65
CA ALA A 241 0.88 0.15 1.00
C ALA A 241 1.77 0.03 -0.23
N ARG A 242 1.41 -0.86 -1.17
CA ARG A 242 2.16 -1.09 -2.42
C ARG A 242 2.07 0.10 -3.38
N ALA A 243 0.88 0.67 -3.56
CA ALA A 243 0.70 1.85 -4.39
C ALA A 243 1.46 3.06 -3.80
N LEU A 244 1.40 3.25 -2.47
CA LEU A 244 2.10 4.34 -1.80
C LEU A 244 3.62 4.19 -1.94
N ARG A 245 4.13 2.97 -1.73
CA ARG A 245 5.55 2.66 -1.94
C ARG A 245 5.98 3.07 -3.34
N GLN A 246 5.31 2.58 -4.37
CA GLN A 246 5.60 2.92 -5.76
C GLN A 246 5.62 4.44 -5.97
N ALA A 247 4.62 5.16 -5.47
CA ALA A 247 4.53 6.61 -5.64
C ALA A 247 5.65 7.39 -4.95
N THR A 248 6.10 6.90 -3.79
CA THR A 248 7.15 7.52 -2.98
C THR A 248 8.57 7.16 -3.45
N GLU A 249 8.76 6.07 -4.19
CA GLU A 249 10.07 5.65 -4.69
C GLU A 249 10.67 6.67 -5.66
N ASN A 250 12.01 6.73 -5.70
CA ASN A 250 12.75 7.55 -6.64
C ASN A 250 12.51 7.05 -8.08
N ASP A 251 12.22 7.97 -9.00
CA ASP A 251 12.21 7.69 -10.42
C ASP A 251 13.65 7.84 -10.97
N PRO A 252 14.28 6.74 -11.40
CA PRO A 252 15.69 6.75 -11.79
C PRO A 252 15.98 7.58 -13.05
N ARG A 253 14.96 7.99 -13.80
CA ARG A 253 15.12 8.69 -15.09
C ARG A 253 14.87 10.18 -15.02
N ARG A 254 14.22 10.68 -13.96
CA ARG A 254 13.83 12.11 -13.89
C ARG A 254 14.91 13.05 -13.33
N GLY A 255 16.02 12.51 -12.82
CA GLY A 255 17.16 13.29 -12.32
C GLY A 255 16.79 14.28 -11.21
N GLY A 256 15.96 13.89 -10.24
CA GLY A 256 15.61 14.74 -9.10
C GLY A 256 14.67 15.92 -9.40
N THR A 257 14.17 16.05 -10.63
CA THR A 257 13.24 17.14 -11.00
C THR A 257 11.87 16.99 -10.33
N ILE A 258 11.06 18.05 -10.30
CA ILE A 258 9.68 18.00 -9.78
C ILE A 258 8.73 17.25 -10.76
N PRO A 259 7.89 16.30 -10.31
CA PRO A 259 6.91 15.55 -11.13
C PRO A 259 5.73 16.35 -11.67
N SER A 260 5.90 17.62 -12.04
CA SER A 260 4.78 18.51 -12.36
C SER A 260 5.11 19.45 -13.50
N SER A 261 4.25 19.50 -14.52
CA SER A 261 4.33 20.50 -15.59
C SER A 261 4.11 21.93 -15.08
N LYS A 262 3.42 22.09 -13.94
CA LYS A 262 3.24 23.40 -13.27
C LYS A 262 4.49 23.85 -12.50
N GLY A 263 5.53 23.01 -12.41
CA GLY A 263 6.75 23.31 -11.67
C GLY A 263 6.65 23.21 -10.14
N VAL A 264 5.47 22.90 -9.59
CA VAL A 264 5.22 22.81 -8.14
C VAL A 264 4.22 21.70 -7.80
N LEU A 265 4.39 21.10 -6.62
CA LEU A 265 3.43 20.25 -5.91
C LEU A 265 3.37 20.75 -4.46
N SER A 266 2.23 21.27 -4.02
CA SER A 266 2.06 21.82 -2.67
C SER A 266 0.65 21.52 -2.14
N ARG A 267 0.53 21.39 -0.81
CA ARG A 267 -0.75 21.27 -0.09
C ARG A 267 -1.34 22.63 0.32
N SER A 268 -0.53 23.70 0.25
CA SER A 268 -0.90 25.08 0.63
C SER A 268 -2.11 25.62 -0.11
#